data_AF-A0A7Y6XSW5-F1
#
_entry.id   AF-A0A7Y6XSW5-F1
#
_cell.length_a   1.000
_cell.length_b   1.000
_cell.length_c   1.000
_cell.angle_alpha   90.00
_cell.angle_beta   90.00
_cell.angle_gamma   90.00
#
_symmetry.space_group_name_H-M   'P 1'
#
loop_
_entity.id
_entity.type
_entity.pdbx_description
1 polymer ?
#
loop_
_entity_poly.entity_id
_entity_poly.type
_entity_poly.pdbx_seq_one_letter_code
_entity_poly.pdbx_strand_id
1 'polypeptide(L)'
;NQYIDILVEGARRFVFTDYLDDVSTFYPSIDEVIAWNGGSGSPTADIAVLVYDRSVEGGYKARQKGNIRGKENNDAYYIFSLRLELYLPDNFIGELFSPSRRKPKFR
;
A
#
# COMPACT_ATOMS: atom_id res chain seq x y z
N ASN A 1 22.78 -27.45 21.58
CA ASN A 1 22.42 -26.94 20.24
C ASN A 1 21.22 -26.03 20.34
N GLN A 2 21.42 -24.80 20.81
CA GLN A 2 20.40 -23.75 20.76
C GLN A 2 21.04 -22.60 20.00
N TYR A 3 20.42 -22.22 18.89
CA TYR A 3 20.87 -21.14 18.02
C TYR A 3 19.66 -20.29 17.64
N ILE A 4 19.92 -19.05 17.25
CA ILE A 4 18.92 -18.13 16.74
C ILE A 4 19.39 -17.72 15.36
N ASP A 5 18.59 -17.99 14.35
CA ASP A 5 18.86 -17.56 12.99
C ASP A 5 17.97 -16.37 12.68
N ILE A 6 18.60 -15.28 12.24
CA ILE A 6 17.94 -14.06 11.82
C ILE A 6 18.31 -13.82 10.36
N LEU A 7 17.30 -13.77 9.50
CA LEU A 7 17.47 -13.42 8.09
C LEU A 7 16.74 -12.12 7.81
N VAL A 8 17.47 -11.19 7.21
CA VAL A 8 16.96 -9.91 6.73
C VAL A 8 17.12 -9.88 5.23
N GLU A 9 16.01 -9.70 4.51
CA GLU A 9 16.01 -9.61 3.05
C GLU A 9 15.39 -8.28 2.62
N GLY A 10 16.09 -7.58 1.74
CA GLY A 10 15.57 -6.44 1.01
C GLY A 10 15.64 -6.75 -0.48
N ALA A 11 14.50 -6.72 -1.16
CA ALA A 11 14.43 -6.88 -2.59
C ALA A 11 13.85 -5.61 -3.24
N ARG A 12 14.42 -5.22 -4.36
CA ARG A 12 13.90 -4.16 -5.23
C ARG A 12 13.58 -4.78 -6.57
N ARG A 13 12.37 -4.56 -7.07
CA ARG A 13 11.98 -4.96 -8.42
C ARG A 13 11.65 -3.72 -9.22
N PHE A 14 12.41 -3.50 -10.28
CA PHE A 14 12.10 -2.53 -11.32
C PHE A 14 11.20 -3.17 -12.35
N VAL A 15 10.20 -2.43 -12.79
CA VAL A 15 9.28 -2.85 -13.85
C VAL A 15 9.50 -1.90 -15.02
N PHE A 16 9.76 -2.46 -16.22
CA PHE A 16 9.97 -1.68 -17.44
C PHE A 16 8.66 -1.21 -18.10
N THR A 17 7.57 -1.31 -17.35
CA THR A 17 6.20 -1.07 -17.79
C THR A 17 5.48 -0.35 -16.65
N ASP A 18 4.52 0.53 -16.98
CA ASP A 18 3.69 1.33 -16.06
C ASP A 18 2.69 0.49 -15.25
N TYR A 19 2.92 -0.82 -15.05
CA TYR A 19 1.91 -1.72 -14.47
C TYR A 19 1.46 -1.34 -13.05
N LEU A 20 2.21 -0.51 -12.30
CA LEU A 20 1.80 -0.08 -10.96
C LEU A 20 1.02 1.23 -10.95
N ASP A 21 1.13 2.07 -11.98
CA ASP A 21 0.43 3.35 -12.10
C ASP A 21 -0.53 3.47 -13.32
N ASP A 22 -0.60 2.44 -14.19
CA ASP A 22 -1.51 2.27 -15.34
C ASP A 22 -3.00 2.09 -14.93
N VAL A 23 -3.56 3.04 -14.18
CA VAL A 23 -5.00 3.15 -13.91
C VAL A 23 -5.65 4.38 -14.55
N SER A 24 -4.90 5.21 -15.29
CA SER A 24 -5.50 6.25 -16.12
C SER A 24 -4.54 6.76 -17.19
N THR A 25 -4.85 6.50 -18.47
CA THR A 25 -4.08 6.98 -19.62
C THR A 25 -4.01 8.52 -19.62
N PHE A 26 -5.13 9.20 -19.35
CA PHE A 26 -5.21 10.66 -19.23
C PHE A 26 -6.41 11.05 -18.35
N TYR A 27 -6.25 12.07 -17.50
CA TYR A 27 -7.38 12.67 -16.80
C TYR A 27 -8.31 13.39 -17.80
N PRO A 28 -9.62 13.08 -17.81
CA PRO A 28 -10.58 13.78 -18.67
C PRO A 28 -10.83 15.20 -18.16
N SER A 29 -11.37 16.11 -18.98
CA SER A 29 -11.88 17.39 -18.47
C SER A 29 -13.24 17.22 -17.78
N ILE A 30 -13.63 18.22 -16.97
CA ILE A 30 -14.98 18.29 -16.38
C ILE A 30 -16.06 18.20 -17.47
N ASP A 31 -15.88 18.85 -18.61
CA ASP A 31 -16.83 18.81 -19.73
C ASP A 31 -16.97 17.40 -20.32
N GLU A 32 -15.87 16.65 -20.42
CA GLU A 32 -15.88 15.26 -20.89
C GLU A 32 -16.63 14.37 -19.88
N VAL A 33 -16.40 14.56 -18.58
CA VAL A 33 -17.14 13.84 -17.54
C VAL A 33 -18.63 14.14 -17.60
N ILE A 34 -19.02 15.41 -17.78
CA ILE A 34 -20.43 15.79 -17.93
C ILE A 34 -21.03 15.12 -19.19
N ALA A 35 -20.33 15.17 -20.33
CA ALA A 35 -20.79 14.59 -21.58
C ALA A 35 -20.96 13.06 -21.48
N TRP A 36 -20.04 12.35 -20.83
CA TRP A 36 -20.10 10.90 -20.66
C TRP A 36 -21.19 10.43 -19.70
N ASN A 37 -21.66 11.30 -18.80
CA ASN A 37 -22.64 10.98 -17.76
C ASN A 37 -24.04 11.55 -18.03
N GLY A 38 -24.40 11.72 -19.30
CA GLY A 38 -25.74 12.12 -19.73
C GLY A 38 -25.93 13.62 -19.97
N GLY A 39 -24.85 14.39 -19.98
CA GLY A 39 -24.86 15.81 -20.36
C GLY A 39 -25.29 16.75 -19.24
N SER A 40 -25.23 18.05 -19.52
CA SER A 40 -25.56 19.10 -18.56
C SER A 40 -27.01 18.97 -18.07
N GLY A 41 -27.21 18.93 -16.75
CA GLY A 41 -28.53 18.78 -16.12
C GLY A 41 -28.97 17.32 -15.91
N SER A 42 -28.14 16.34 -16.27
CA SER A 42 -28.32 14.94 -15.86
C SER A 42 -27.94 14.77 -14.37
N PRO A 43 -28.79 14.13 -13.54
CA PRO A 43 -28.43 13.81 -12.16
C PRO A 43 -27.14 12.99 -12.05
N THR A 44 -26.87 12.15 -13.05
CA THR A 44 -25.66 11.33 -13.10
C THR A 44 -24.42 12.19 -13.39
N ALA A 45 -24.55 13.24 -14.22
CA ALA A 45 -23.45 14.16 -14.50
C ALA A 45 -23.10 15.00 -13.26
N ASP A 46 -24.11 15.47 -12.52
CA ASP A 46 -23.90 16.25 -11.29
C ASP A 46 -23.12 15.42 -10.24
N ILE A 47 -23.49 14.15 -10.06
CA ILE A 47 -22.77 13.24 -9.16
C ILE A 47 -21.36 12.97 -9.67
N ALA A 48 -21.20 12.72 -10.97
CA ALA A 48 -19.90 12.39 -11.57
C ALA A 48 -18.89 13.54 -11.40
N VAL A 49 -19.32 14.80 -11.55
CA VAL A 49 -18.45 15.98 -11.34
C VAL A 49 -17.98 16.09 -9.89
N LEU A 50 -18.85 15.77 -8.91
CA LEU A 50 -18.50 15.84 -7.48
C LEU A 50 -17.44 14.79 -7.09
N VAL A 51 -17.43 13.63 -7.74
CA VAL A 51 -16.48 12.55 -7.42
C VAL A 51 -15.28 12.51 -8.37
N TYR A 52 -15.28 13.30 -9.45
CA TYR A 52 -14.27 13.26 -10.50
C TYR A 52 -12.87 13.64 -10.02
N ASP A 53 -12.72 14.77 -9.30
CA ASP A 53 -11.44 15.20 -8.75
C ASP A 53 -11.58 15.66 -7.30
N ARG A 54 -11.34 14.73 -6.38
CA ARG A 54 -11.32 15.00 -4.93
C ARG A 54 -9.96 15.45 -4.42
N SER A 55 -8.94 15.56 -5.27
CA SER A 55 -7.61 15.99 -4.80
C SER A 55 -7.62 17.43 -4.28
N VAL A 56 -8.54 18.27 -4.79
CA VAL A 56 -8.75 19.64 -4.31
C VAL A 56 -9.15 19.70 -2.83
N GLU A 57 -9.86 18.68 -2.31
CA GLU A 57 -10.23 18.60 -0.90
C GLU A 57 -9.00 18.47 0.02
N GLY A 58 -7.91 17.90 -0.50
CA GLY A 58 -6.63 17.78 0.19
C GLY A 58 -5.70 18.98 0.03
N GLY A 59 -6.17 20.09 -0.56
CA GLY A 59 -5.36 21.30 -0.83
C GLY A 59 -4.51 21.23 -2.10
N TYR A 60 -4.71 20.22 -2.96
CA TYR A 60 -4.03 20.13 -4.24
C TYR A 60 -4.73 20.97 -5.32
N LYS A 61 -4.00 21.35 -6.36
CA LYS A 61 -4.62 22.00 -7.52
C LYS A 61 -5.48 21.00 -8.28
N ALA A 62 -6.62 21.47 -8.79
CA ALA A 62 -7.48 20.67 -9.66
C ALA A 62 -6.67 20.09 -10.83
N ARG A 63 -6.87 18.80 -11.11
CA ARG A 63 -6.20 18.12 -12.21
C ARG A 63 -6.70 18.69 -13.53
N GLN A 64 -5.76 18.90 -14.46
CA GLN A 64 -6.06 19.39 -15.79
C GLN A 64 -6.28 18.21 -16.73
N LYS A 65 -7.01 18.48 -17.82
CA LYS A 65 -7.17 17.51 -18.91
C LYS A 65 -5.79 17.08 -19.41
N GLY A 66 -5.60 15.78 -19.56
CA GLY A 66 -4.32 15.22 -20.01
C GLY A 66 -3.29 15.06 -18.91
N ASN A 67 -3.59 15.41 -17.65
CA ASN A 67 -2.73 15.03 -16.53
C ASN A 67 -2.64 13.51 -16.46
N ILE A 68 -1.42 13.00 -16.31
CA ILE A 68 -1.14 11.59 -16.11
C ILE A 68 -0.79 11.40 -14.63
N ARG A 69 -1.32 10.33 -14.03
CA ARG A 69 -0.89 9.93 -12.69
C ARG A 69 0.32 9.03 -12.85
N GLY A 70 1.50 9.53 -12.51
CA GLY A 70 2.73 8.74 -12.61
C GLY A 70 3.77 9.38 -13.50
N LYS A 71 4.85 8.64 -13.78
CA LYS A 71 5.90 9.04 -14.71
C LYS A 71 6.33 7.81 -15.49
N GLU A 72 6.28 7.95 -16.81
CA GLU A 72 6.58 6.92 -17.79
C GLU A 72 7.80 6.04 -17.42
N ASN A 73 7.56 4.73 -17.33
CA ASN A 73 8.58 3.67 -17.31
C ASN A 73 9.58 3.71 -16.14
N ASN A 74 9.17 4.17 -14.96
CA ASN A 74 10.05 4.20 -13.78
C ASN A 74 9.42 3.61 -12.52
N ASP A 75 8.62 2.57 -12.72
CA ASP A 75 7.96 1.86 -11.63
C ASP A 75 8.92 0.94 -10.88
N ALA A 76 8.87 1.04 -9.55
CA ALA A 76 9.61 0.15 -8.68
C ALA A 76 8.82 -0.13 -7.41
N TYR A 77 8.92 -1.38 -6.94
CA TYR A 77 8.44 -1.76 -5.62
C TYR A 77 9.55 -2.42 -4.82
N TYR A 78 9.45 -2.24 -3.50
CA TYR A 78 10.41 -2.70 -2.51
C TYR A 78 9.73 -3.74 -1.63
N ILE A 79 10.40 -4.86 -1.41
CA ILE A 79 9.96 -5.91 -0.51
C ILE A 79 10.98 -5.99 0.62
N PHE A 80 10.49 -5.95 1.85
CA PHE A 80 11.32 -6.11 3.04
C PHE A 80 10.79 -7.28 3.85
N SER A 81 11.68 -8.23 4.16
CA SER A 81 11.34 -9.45 4.88
C SER A 81 12.29 -9.64 6.06
N LEU A 82 11.71 -9.98 7.22
CA LEU A 82 12.44 -10.41 8.41
C LEU A 82 11.99 -11.83 8.76
N ARG A 83 12.93 -12.75 8.87
CA ARG A 83 12.69 -14.11 9.37
C ARG A 83 13.50 -14.33 10.64
N LEU A 84 12.83 -14.89 11.64
CA LEU A 84 13.41 -15.24 12.92
C LEU A 84 13.11 -16.71 13.19
N GLU A 85 14.16 -17.51 13.33
CA GLU A 85 14.07 -18.94 13.57
C GLU A 85 14.77 -19.27 14.90
N LEU A 86 14.03 -19.93 15.79
CA LEU A 86 14.43 -20.20 17.17
C LEU A 86 14.46 -21.71 17.39
N TYR A 87 15.65 -22.23 17.71
CA TYR A 87 15.81 -23.62 18.10
C TYR A 87 15.59 -23.74 19.61
N LEU A 88 14.39 -24.18 19.98
CA LEU A 88 13.96 -24.31 21.37
C LEU A 88 14.22 -25.73 21.90
N PRO A 89 14.56 -25.89 23.19
CA PRO A 89 14.72 -27.20 23.82
C PRO A 89 13.37 -27.94 23.94
N ASP A 90 13.40 -29.28 23.94
CA ASP A 90 12.21 -30.14 23.97
C ASP A 90 11.23 -29.82 25.12
N ASN A 91 11.75 -29.35 26.25
CA ASN A 91 10.96 -29.04 27.44
C ASN A 91 10.47 -27.58 27.49
N PHE A 92 10.71 -26.77 26.44
CA PHE A 92 10.47 -25.33 26.46
C PHE A 92 9.02 -24.97 26.77
N ILE A 93 8.05 -25.61 26.11
CA ILE A 93 6.62 -25.36 26.35
C ILE A 93 6.26 -25.77 27.79
N GLY A 94 6.76 -26.89 28.27
CA GLY A 94 6.53 -27.38 29.64
C GLY A 94 7.12 -26.46 30.72
N GLU A 95 8.30 -25.89 30.48
CA GLU A 95 8.92 -24.92 31.38
C GLU A 95 8.23 -23.55 31.33
N LEU A 96 7.78 -23.11 30.16
CA LEU A 96 7.12 -21.81 29.97
C LEU A 96 5.78 -21.74 30.71
N PHE A 97 5.04 -22.84 30.72
CA PHE A 97 3.76 -22.95 31.42
C PHE A 97 3.88 -23.59 32.82
N SER A 98 5.10 -23.87 33.29
CA SER A 98 5.32 -24.44 34.62
C SER A 98 4.94 -23.42 35.71
N PRO A 99 4.03 -23.76 36.64
CA PRO A 99 3.62 -22.85 37.72
C PRO A 99 4.74 -22.48 38.71
N SER A 100 5.87 -23.18 38.69
CA SER A 100 6.89 -23.13 39.75
C SER A 100 7.88 -21.96 39.64
N ARG A 101 7.97 -21.28 38.49
CA ARG A 101 8.92 -20.15 38.27
C ARG A 101 8.35 -18.74 38.50
N ARG A 102 7.14 -18.61 39.05
CA ARG A 102 6.48 -17.30 39.29
C ARG A 102 7.08 -16.42 40.40
N LYS A 103 8.18 -16.81 41.06
CA LYS A 103 8.84 -15.93 42.04
C LYS A 103 10.17 -15.41 41.50
N PRO A 104 10.19 -14.22 40.87
CA PRO A 104 11.45 -13.53 40.66
C PRO A 104 12.06 -13.24 42.04
N LYS A 105 13.25 -13.79 42.31
CA LYS A 105 14.05 -13.35 43.45
C LYS A 105 14.74 -12.06 43.03
N PHE A 106 14.13 -10.93 43.37
CA PHE A 106 14.86 -9.67 43.42
C PHE A 106 15.86 -9.77 44.58
N ARG A 107 17.16 -9.69 44.26
CA ARG A 107 18.23 -9.40 45.22
C ARG A 107 18.51 -7.91 45.18
#